data_AF-A0A2V6FVW9-F1
#
_entry.id   AF-A0A2V6FVW9-F1
#
_cell.length_a   1.000
_cell.length_b   1.000
_cell.length_c   1.000
_cell.angle_alpha   90.00
_cell.angle_beta   90.00
_cell.angle_gamma   90.00
#
_symmetry.space_group_name_H-M   'P 1'
#
loop_
_entity.id
_entity.type
_entity.pdbx_description
1 polymer ?
#
loop_
_entity_poly.entity_id
_entity_poly.type
_entity_poly.pdbx_seq_one_letter_code
_entity_poly.pdbx_strand_id
1 'polypeptide(L)'
;MARKRFQLLGLHWLMLVIAGVLFFLVATLVDLKPVVDQNFFFSTNDPGIQQTKKIERRFPSHPEVILAVSSRDISSSRYLSRIQRLTQRVHTIGGASAVKSLAEGPKSFEDAIKSPFWSRLLIAPDRKASNVIIFMRGKHTEQPIQRLQQIVHELDAPDFRIHVAGPPYVVEMLRRSLAH
;
A
#
# COMPACT_ATOMS: atom_id res chain seq x y z
N MET A 1 59.53 24.71 -16.89
CA MET A 1 58.45 24.33 -15.93
C MET A 1 57.02 24.40 -16.50
N ALA A 2 56.75 24.93 -17.70
CA ALA A 2 55.39 25.12 -18.21
C ALA A 2 54.70 23.85 -18.79
N ARG A 3 55.46 22.87 -19.26
CA ARG A 3 54.92 21.67 -19.97
C ARG A 3 54.13 20.72 -19.05
N LYS A 4 54.47 20.63 -17.76
CA LYS A 4 53.75 19.80 -16.77
C LYS A 4 52.36 20.35 -16.42
N ARG A 5 52.16 21.67 -16.41
CA ARG A 5 50.87 22.31 -16.05
C ARG A 5 49.78 22.09 -17.12
N PHE A 6 50.14 22.10 -18.40
CA PHE A 6 49.20 21.85 -19.50
C PHE A 6 48.73 20.38 -19.57
N GLN A 7 49.59 19.42 -19.22
CA GLN A 7 49.20 18.01 -19.14
C GLN A 7 48.26 17.73 -17.95
N LEU A 8 48.43 18.41 -16.81
CA LEU A 8 47.48 18.32 -15.69
C LEU A 8 46.09 18.85 -16.09
N LEU A 9 46.01 20.00 -16.79
CA LEU A 9 44.72 20.53 -17.25
C LEU A 9 43.96 19.53 -18.13
N GLY A 10 44.62 18.89 -19.09
CA GLY A 10 44.00 17.88 -19.96
C GLY A 10 43.51 16.65 -19.19
N LEU A 11 44.26 16.22 -18.18
CA LEU A 11 43.87 15.10 -17.31
C LEU A 11 42.64 15.45 -16.44
N HIS A 12 42.52 16.68 -15.98
CA HIS A 12 41.35 17.14 -15.21
C HIS A 12 40.08 17.16 -16.06
N TRP A 13 40.15 17.63 -17.30
CA TRP A 13 39.01 17.58 -18.23
C TRP A 13 38.62 16.14 -18.57
N LEU A 14 39.59 15.25 -18.75
CA LEU A 14 39.33 13.82 -18.95
C LEU A 14 38.62 13.19 -17.73
N MET A 15 39.07 13.51 -16.52
CA MET A 15 38.40 13.05 -15.29
C MET A 15 36.97 13.59 -15.17
N LEU A 16 36.72 14.85 -15.56
CA LEU A 16 35.36 15.41 -15.56
C LEU A 16 34.44 14.70 -16.54
N VAL A 17 34.94 14.37 -17.73
CA VAL A 17 34.19 13.59 -18.73
C VAL A 17 33.89 12.20 -18.18
N ILE A 18 34.87 11.51 -17.60
CA ILE A 18 34.68 10.19 -16.99
C ILE A 18 33.67 10.25 -15.85
N ALA A 19 33.76 11.24 -14.97
CA ALA A 19 32.83 11.43 -13.88
C ALA A 19 31.41 11.72 -14.39
N GLY A 20 31.27 12.56 -15.41
CA GLY A 20 29.99 12.85 -16.05
C GLY A 20 29.37 11.62 -16.71
N VAL A 21 30.17 10.81 -17.42
CA VAL A 21 29.72 9.56 -18.03
C VAL A 21 29.29 8.56 -16.95
N LEU A 22 30.09 8.37 -15.89
CA LEU A 22 29.75 7.47 -14.78
C LEU A 22 28.46 7.92 -14.07
N PHE A 23 28.32 9.22 -13.82
CA PHE A 23 27.11 9.78 -13.22
C PHE A 23 25.89 9.51 -14.10
N PHE A 24 26.00 9.78 -15.41
CA PHE A 24 24.93 9.52 -16.37
C PHE A 24 24.56 8.02 -16.41
N LEU A 25 25.57 7.15 -16.38
CA LEU A 25 25.38 5.70 -16.42
C LEU A 25 24.66 5.20 -15.16
N VAL A 26 25.05 5.70 -13.98
CA VAL A 26 24.37 5.39 -12.71
C VAL A 26 22.94 5.93 -12.71
N ALA A 27 22.73 7.18 -13.11
CA ALA A 27 21.42 7.82 -13.12
C ALA A 27 20.41 7.15 -14.07
N THR A 28 20.88 6.50 -15.14
CA THR A 28 20.02 5.86 -16.15
C THR A 28 19.85 4.36 -15.96
N LEU A 29 20.86 3.65 -15.46
CA LEU A 29 20.85 2.19 -15.37
C LEU A 29 20.53 1.66 -13.97
N VAL A 30 20.73 2.46 -12.91
CA VAL A 30 20.48 2.03 -11.53
C VAL A 30 19.07 2.46 -11.13
N ASP A 31 18.27 1.50 -10.66
CA ASP A 31 16.98 1.83 -10.04
C ASP A 31 17.24 2.47 -8.68
N LEU A 32 17.21 3.80 -8.65
CA LEU A 32 17.41 4.61 -7.44
C LEU A 32 16.13 4.68 -6.58
N LYS A 33 15.08 3.93 -6.91
CA LYS A 33 13.86 3.89 -6.09
C LYS A 33 14.19 3.27 -4.72
N PRO A 34 13.84 3.96 -3.61
CA PRO A 34 14.01 3.38 -2.29
C PRO A 34 13.12 2.13 -2.16
N VAL A 35 13.72 1.02 -1.76
CA VAL A 35 13.00 -0.24 -1.48
C VAL A 35 12.83 -0.36 0.03
N VAL A 36 11.59 -0.35 0.48
CA VAL A 36 11.23 -0.60 1.88
C VAL A 36 10.79 -2.06 1.99
N ASP A 37 11.72 -2.95 2.34
CA ASP A 37 11.44 -4.37 2.56
C ASP A 37 11.65 -4.77 4.03
N GLN A 38 11.36 -6.02 4.38
CA GLN A 38 11.60 -6.53 5.74
C GLN A 38 13.08 -6.49 6.14
N ASN A 39 14.00 -6.62 5.17
CA ASN A 39 15.43 -6.65 5.45
C ASN A 39 15.98 -5.26 5.80
N PHE A 40 15.24 -4.19 5.48
CA PHE A 40 15.52 -2.83 5.94
C PHE A 40 15.50 -2.71 7.47
N PHE A 41 14.60 -3.43 8.13
CA PHE A 41 14.40 -3.34 9.59
C PHE A 41 14.99 -4.53 10.36
N PHE A 42 15.12 -5.69 9.72
CA PHE A 42 15.52 -6.93 10.38
C PHE A 42 16.61 -7.65 9.61
N SER A 43 17.57 -8.25 10.32
CA SER A 43 18.62 -9.05 9.69
C SER A 43 18.02 -10.29 9.01
N THR A 44 18.51 -10.61 7.81
CA THR A 44 18.12 -11.84 7.11
C THR A 44 18.50 -13.11 7.88
N ASN A 45 19.51 -13.02 8.76
CA ASN A 45 19.99 -14.12 9.59
C ASN A 45 19.28 -14.20 10.94
N ASP A 46 18.30 -13.34 11.20
CA ASP A 46 17.50 -13.43 12.42
C ASP A 46 16.69 -14.74 12.45
N PRO A 47 16.82 -15.56 13.51
CA PRO A 47 16.14 -16.85 13.60
C PRO A 47 14.61 -16.72 13.62
N GLY A 48 14.08 -15.63 14.18
CA GLY A 48 12.64 -15.34 14.17
C GLY A 48 12.13 -15.05 12.77
N ILE A 49 12.86 -14.26 11.98
CA ILE A 49 12.53 -13.97 10.57
C ILE A 49 12.57 -15.25 9.72
N GLN A 50 13.53 -16.13 9.94
CA GLN A 50 13.59 -17.40 9.23
C GLN A 50 12.40 -18.31 9.54
N GLN A 51 11.95 -18.35 10.79
CA GLN A 51 10.73 -19.08 11.17
C GLN A 51 9.49 -18.48 10.51
N THR A 52 9.33 -17.16 10.54
CA THR A 52 8.20 -16.48 9.88
C THR A 52 8.19 -16.76 8.37
N LYS A 53 9.34 -16.72 7.69
CA LYS A 53 9.45 -17.07 6.27
C LYS A 53 9.06 -18.52 5.98
N LYS A 54 9.36 -19.46 6.89
CA LYS A 54 8.91 -20.86 6.75
C LYS A 54 7.39 -20.99 6.90
N ILE A 55 6.79 -20.25 7.84
CA ILE A 55 5.33 -20.21 8.03
C ILE A 55 4.65 -19.62 6.79
N GLU A 56 5.11 -18.46 6.30
CA GLU A 56 4.55 -17.79 5.13
C GLU A 56 4.59 -18.66 3.86
N ARG A 57 5.63 -19.49 3.69
CA ARG A 57 5.71 -20.46 2.58
C ARG A 57 4.67 -21.56 2.68
N ARG A 58 4.31 -21.99 3.89
CA ARG A 58 3.34 -23.08 4.13
C ARG A 58 1.91 -22.58 4.24
N PHE A 59 1.74 -21.37 4.73
CA PHE A 59 0.47 -20.69 4.94
C PHE A 59 0.58 -19.28 4.34
N PRO A 60 0.45 -19.14 3.02
CA PRO A 60 0.58 -17.84 2.35
C PRO A 60 -0.49 -16.88 2.86
N SER A 61 -0.07 -15.81 3.54
CA SER A 61 -0.95 -14.72 3.91
C SER A 61 -1.08 -13.75 2.74
N HIS A 62 -2.29 -13.27 2.51
CA HIS A 62 -2.53 -12.18 1.57
C HIS A 62 -2.33 -10.88 2.34
N PRO A 63 -1.57 -9.90 1.81
CA PRO A 63 -1.50 -8.59 2.44
C PRO A 63 -2.88 -7.94 2.47
N GLU A 64 -3.22 -7.30 3.58
CA GLU A 64 -4.54 -6.71 3.81
C GLU A 64 -4.46 -5.18 3.86
N VAL A 65 -5.44 -4.53 3.23
CA VAL A 65 -5.70 -3.10 3.34
C VAL A 65 -7.10 -2.93 3.89
N ILE A 66 -7.25 -2.11 4.92
CA ILE A 66 -8.51 -1.90 5.61
C ILE A 66 -8.96 -0.46 5.36
N LEU A 67 -10.19 -0.30 4.90
CA LEU A 67 -10.86 1.00 4.84
C LEU A 67 -11.84 1.09 6.00
N ALA A 68 -11.63 2.02 6.92
CA ALA A 68 -12.61 2.37 7.93
C ALA A 68 -13.51 3.48 7.37
N VAL A 69 -14.79 3.17 7.15
CA VAL A 69 -15.76 4.06 6.52
C VAL A 69 -16.76 4.55 7.55
N SER A 70 -16.68 5.82 7.93
CA SER A 70 -17.56 6.43 8.93
C SER A 70 -18.74 7.18 8.30
N SER A 71 -19.86 7.15 9.00
CA SER A 71 -21.12 7.82 8.63
C SER A 71 -21.91 8.15 9.89
N ARG A 72 -22.86 9.07 9.78
CA ARG A 72 -23.82 9.36 10.87
C ARG A 72 -24.72 8.16 11.17
N ASP A 73 -25.05 7.39 10.13
CA ASP A 73 -25.87 6.20 10.22
C ASP A 73 -25.42 5.16 9.18
N ILE A 74 -24.80 4.07 9.68
CA ILE A 74 -24.31 2.95 8.87
C ILE A 74 -25.42 1.95 8.48
N SER A 75 -26.62 2.08 9.06
CA SER A 75 -27.78 1.24 8.74
C SER A 75 -28.61 1.80 7.59
N SER A 76 -28.42 3.08 7.26
CA SER A 76 -29.17 3.75 6.20
C SER A 76 -28.96 3.10 4.83
N SER A 77 -30.03 2.99 4.04
CA SER A 77 -29.98 2.47 2.66
C SER A 77 -28.99 3.24 1.79
N ARG A 78 -28.90 4.56 2.00
CA ARG A 78 -27.92 5.42 1.34
C ARG A 78 -26.49 5.00 1.66
N TYR A 79 -26.16 4.76 2.93
CA TYR A 79 -24.83 4.28 3.31
C TYR A 79 -24.51 2.91 2.70
N LEU A 80 -25.43 1.96 2.82
CA LEU A 80 -25.25 0.61 2.28
C LEU A 80 -25.04 0.61 0.76
N SER A 81 -25.77 1.46 0.03
CA SER A 81 -25.59 1.64 -1.42
C SER A 81 -24.21 2.22 -1.78
N ARG A 82 -23.68 3.13 -0.94
CA ARG A 82 -22.34 3.70 -1.13
C ARG A 82 -21.25 2.69 -0.80
N ILE A 83 -21.41 1.89 0.26
CA ILE A 83 -20.52 0.76 0.57
C ILE A 83 -20.51 -0.23 -0.60
N GLN A 84 -21.68 -0.60 -1.13
CA GLN A 84 -21.76 -1.48 -2.30
C GLN A 84 -20.99 -0.91 -3.50
N ARG A 85 -21.16 0.38 -3.80
CA ARG A 85 -20.41 1.04 -4.88
C ARG A 85 -18.91 1.06 -4.61
N LEU A 86 -18.49 1.37 -3.37
CA LEU A 86 -17.09 1.33 -2.97
C LEU A 86 -16.49 -0.07 -3.17
N THR A 87 -17.15 -1.10 -2.65
CA THR A 87 -16.76 -2.51 -2.78
C THR A 87 -16.63 -2.92 -4.25
N GLN A 88 -17.59 -2.56 -5.10
CA GLN A 88 -17.54 -2.83 -6.54
C GLN A 88 -16.36 -2.14 -7.22
N ARG A 89 -16.10 -0.86 -6.91
CA ARG A 89 -14.95 -0.14 -7.50
C ARG A 89 -13.62 -0.73 -7.06
N VAL A 90 -13.50 -1.13 -5.80
CA VAL A 90 -12.28 -1.78 -5.30
C VAL A 90 -12.01 -3.11 -6.02
N HIS A 91 -13.05 -3.88 -6.34
CA HIS A 91 -12.90 -5.11 -7.15
C HIS A 91 -12.32 -4.89 -8.54
N THR A 92 -12.48 -3.69 -9.11
CA THR A 92 -11.91 -3.37 -10.43
C THR A 92 -10.39 -3.17 -10.39
N ILE A 93 -9.78 -3.09 -9.21
CA ILE A 93 -8.33 -2.96 -9.05
C ILE A 93 -7.70 -4.33 -9.33
N GLY A 94 -6.85 -4.42 -10.37
CA GLY A 94 -6.17 -5.66 -10.79
C GLY A 94 -5.24 -6.32 -9.75
N GLY A 95 -5.16 -5.77 -8.53
CA GLY A 95 -4.42 -6.30 -7.39
C GLY A 95 -5.28 -6.73 -6.20
N ALA A 96 -6.61 -6.62 -6.25
CA ALA A 96 -7.50 -7.14 -5.20
C ALA A 96 -7.82 -8.62 -5.47
N SER A 97 -7.57 -9.50 -4.49
CA SER A 97 -7.97 -10.91 -4.54
C SER A 97 -9.38 -11.14 -4.02
N ALA A 98 -9.75 -10.45 -2.94
CA ALA A 98 -11.06 -10.53 -2.31
C ALA A 98 -11.36 -9.22 -1.56
N VAL A 99 -12.64 -8.92 -1.40
CA VAL A 99 -13.11 -7.79 -0.59
C VAL A 99 -14.16 -8.31 0.39
N LYS A 100 -14.10 -7.84 1.64
CA LYS A 100 -15.11 -8.10 2.66
C LYS A 100 -15.67 -6.77 3.15
N SER A 101 -16.98 -6.63 3.14
CA SER A 101 -17.68 -5.41 3.53
C SER A 101 -19.11 -5.72 3.96
N LEU A 102 -19.85 -4.73 4.44
CA LEU A 102 -21.30 -4.91 4.67
C LEU A 102 -22.09 -5.27 3.40
N ALA A 103 -21.54 -5.01 2.21
CA ALA A 103 -22.13 -5.39 0.93
C ALA A 103 -21.61 -6.74 0.39
N GLU A 104 -20.58 -7.33 1.01
CA GLU A 104 -19.97 -8.58 0.56
C GLU A 104 -19.43 -9.37 1.74
N GLY A 105 -20.22 -10.35 2.19
CA GLY A 105 -19.95 -11.17 3.36
C GLY A 105 -21.24 -11.56 4.06
N PRO A 106 -21.78 -10.69 4.94
CA PRO A 106 -23.07 -10.92 5.58
C PRO A 106 -24.21 -10.91 4.55
N LYS A 107 -25.29 -11.66 4.83
CA LYS A 107 -26.48 -11.71 3.95
C LYS A 107 -27.25 -10.39 3.92
N SER A 108 -27.21 -9.65 5.01
CA SER A 108 -27.85 -8.36 5.20
C SER A 108 -27.17 -7.58 6.32
N PHE A 109 -27.51 -6.30 6.48
CA PHE A 109 -27.02 -5.51 7.60
C PHE A 109 -27.42 -6.10 8.96
N GLU A 110 -28.62 -6.66 9.08
CA GLU A 110 -29.04 -7.35 10.30
C GLU A 110 -28.21 -8.60 10.58
N ASP A 111 -27.90 -9.39 9.55
CA ASP A 111 -27.02 -10.56 9.66
C ASP A 111 -25.61 -10.14 10.12
N ALA A 112 -25.11 -9.01 9.61
CA ALA A 112 -23.83 -8.44 10.04
C ALA A 112 -23.81 -8.11 11.54
N ILE A 113 -24.90 -7.55 12.08
CA ILE A 113 -25.02 -7.22 13.51
C ILE A 113 -25.19 -8.48 14.37
N LYS A 114 -26.04 -9.41 13.95
CA LYS A 114 -26.39 -10.62 14.71
C LYS A 114 -25.24 -11.63 14.74
N SER A 115 -24.44 -11.68 13.68
CA SER A 115 -23.27 -12.58 13.58
C SER A 115 -22.13 -12.12 14.48
N PRO A 116 -21.66 -12.97 15.43
CA PRO A 116 -20.49 -12.64 16.27
C PRO A 116 -19.20 -12.46 15.48
N PHE A 117 -19.11 -13.02 14.27
CA PHE A 117 -17.96 -12.87 13.39
C PHE A 117 -18.02 -11.54 12.64
N TRP A 118 -19.11 -11.28 11.90
CA TRP A 118 -19.23 -10.07 11.08
C TRP A 118 -19.30 -8.80 11.90
N SER A 119 -19.99 -8.84 13.05
CA SER A 119 -20.11 -7.67 13.92
C SER A 119 -18.74 -7.21 14.42
N ARG A 120 -17.86 -8.14 14.80
CA ARG A 120 -16.50 -7.83 15.26
C ARG A 120 -15.56 -7.41 14.14
N LEU A 121 -15.75 -7.97 12.94
CA LEU A 121 -14.86 -7.74 11.80
C LEU A 121 -15.20 -6.46 11.03
N LEU A 122 -16.49 -6.21 10.80
CA LEU A 122 -16.98 -5.21 9.87
C LEU A 122 -17.62 -4.00 10.54
N ILE A 123 -18.02 -4.05 11.81
CA ILE A 123 -18.76 -2.96 12.46
C ILE A 123 -17.95 -2.42 13.64
N ALA A 124 -17.76 -1.10 13.68
CA ALA A 124 -17.12 -0.46 14.82
C ALA A 124 -18.00 -0.60 16.09
N PRO A 125 -17.41 -0.74 17.30
CA PRO A 125 -18.19 -0.91 18.53
C PRO A 125 -19.23 0.20 18.78
N ASP A 126 -18.94 1.42 18.36
CA ASP A 126 -19.83 2.59 18.48
C ASP A 126 -20.90 2.66 17.37
N ARG A 127 -20.86 1.74 16.40
CA ARG A 127 -21.72 1.66 15.22
C ARG A 127 -21.72 2.92 14.34
N LYS A 128 -20.65 3.72 14.39
CA LYS A 128 -20.49 4.92 13.55
C LYS A 128 -19.60 4.69 12.34
N ALA A 129 -19.00 3.51 12.24
CA ALA A 129 -18.19 3.12 11.10
C ALA A 129 -18.34 1.64 10.77
N SER A 130 -18.03 1.31 9.51
CA SER A 130 -17.85 -0.08 9.08
C SER A 130 -16.53 -0.25 8.33
N ASN A 131 -16.00 -1.47 8.34
CA ASN A 131 -14.76 -1.80 7.65
C ASN A 131 -15.02 -2.38 6.27
N VAL A 132 -14.20 -2.00 5.31
CA VAL A 132 -14.01 -2.70 4.03
C VAL A 132 -12.60 -3.28 4.03
N ILE A 133 -12.49 -4.59 4.07
CA ILE A 133 -11.22 -5.33 4.15
C ILE A 133 -10.89 -5.83 2.75
N ILE A 134 -9.72 -5.44 2.25
CA ILE A 134 -9.26 -5.71 0.90
C ILE A 134 -8.05 -6.62 1.00
N PHE A 135 -8.17 -7.82 0.47
CA PHE A 135 -7.08 -8.76 0.35
C PHE A 135 -6.35 -8.49 -0.96
N MET A 136 -5.04 -8.30 -0.90
CA MET A 136 -4.21 -7.95 -2.05
C MET A 136 -3.54 -9.20 -2.63
N ARG A 137 -3.33 -9.20 -3.95
CA ARG A 137 -2.55 -10.22 -4.66
C ARG A 137 -1.08 -9.84 -4.69
N GLY A 138 -0.24 -10.79 -4.27
CA GLY A 138 1.22 -10.66 -4.39
C GLY A 138 1.81 -9.56 -3.52
N LYS A 139 3.07 -9.24 -3.79
CA LYS A 139 3.88 -8.29 -3.00
C LYS A 139 4.01 -6.91 -3.65
N HIS A 140 3.57 -6.75 -4.90
CA HIS A 140 3.64 -5.48 -5.63
C HIS A 140 2.36 -4.66 -5.41
N THR A 141 2.45 -3.68 -4.52
CA THR A 141 1.27 -2.94 -4.05
C THR A 141 1.19 -1.50 -4.56
N GLU A 142 2.24 -0.96 -5.18
CA GLU A 142 2.32 0.43 -5.63
C GLU A 142 1.13 0.87 -6.50
N GLN A 143 0.93 0.21 -7.66
CA GLN A 143 -0.16 0.54 -8.59
C GLN A 143 -1.55 0.27 -7.98
N PRO A 144 -1.81 -0.89 -7.34
CA PRO A 144 -3.07 -1.11 -6.64
C PRO A 144 -3.39 -0.07 -5.56
N ILE A 145 -2.40 0.34 -4.76
CA ILE A 145 -2.57 1.34 -3.70
C ILE A 145 -2.83 2.73 -4.30
N GLN A 146 -2.14 3.12 -5.37
CA GLN A 146 -2.43 4.37 -6.09
C GLN A 146 -3.88 4.40 -6.60
N ARG A 147 -4.33 3.30 -7.23
CA ARG A 147 -5.70 3.21 -7.73
C ARG A 147 -6.74 3.22 -6.60
N LEU A 148 -6.42 2.58 -5.48
CA LEU A 148 -7.25 2.61 -4.28
C LEU A 148 -7.38 4.03 -3.72
N GLN A 149 -6.27 4.78 -3.62
CA GLN A 149 -6.29 6.17 -3.16
C GLN A 149 -7.18 7.06 -4.05
N GLN A 150 -7.15 6.87 -5.37
CA GLN A 150 -8.04 7.58 -6.31
C GLN A 150 -9.51 7.26 -6.03
N ILE A 151 -9.86 5.98 -5.88
CA ILE A 151 -11.24 5.56 -5.57
C ILE A 151 -11.71 6.16 -4.24
N VAL A 152 -10.84 6.12 -3.23
CA VAL A 152 -11.13 6.70 -1.91
C VAL A 152 -11.37 8.20 -2.03
N HIS A 153 -10.49 8.94 -2.71
CA HIS A 153 -10.61 10.39 -2.88
C HIS A 153 -11.90 10.77 -3.62
N GLU A 154 -12.27 10.03 -4.66
CA GLU A 154 -13.49 10.28 -5.45
C GLU A 154 -14.79 9.96 -4.69
N LEU A 155 -14.76 9.01 -3.75
CA LEU A 155 -15.95 8.57 -3.00
C LEU A 155 -16.08 9.18 -1.61
N ASP A 156 -15.02 9.78 -1.08
CA ASP A 156 -15.01 10.47 0.21
C ASP A 156 -15.99 11.64 0.19
N ALA A 157 -16.80 11.76 1.25
CA ALA A 157 -17.71 12.90 1.42
C ALA A 157 -17.90 13.22 2.91
N PRO A 158 -18.41 14.42 3.26
CA PRO A 158 -18.62 14.80 4.66
C PRO A 158 -19.49 13.83 5.48
N ASP A 159 -20.40 13.12 4.82
CA ASP A 159 -21.30 12.11 5.40
C ASP A 159 -20.86 10.65 5.15
N PHE A 160 -19.66 10.45 4.59
CA PHE A 160 -19.09 9.15 4.25
C PHE A 160 -17.56 9.29 4.17
N ARG A 161 -16.93 9.29 5.34
CA ARG A 161 -15.50 9.53 5.46
C ARG A 161 -14.73 8.22 5.44
N ILE A 162 -13.75 8.11 4.55
CA ILE A 162 -12.98 6.88 4.34
C ILE A 162 -11.55 7.07 4.83
N HIS A 163 -11.12 6.23 5.78
CA HIS A 163 -9.75 6.17 6.27
C HIS A 163 -9.07 4.88 5.81
N VAL A 164 -7.86 4.97 5.27
CA VAL A 164 -7.09 3.82 4.76
C VAL A 164 -6.04 3.40 5.79
N ALA A 165 -5.94 2.10 6.04
CA ALA A 165 -4.93 1.50 6.90
C ALA A 165 -4.44 0.17 6.32
N GLY A 166 -3.33 -0.34 6.86
CA GLY A 166 -2.80 -1.65 6.52
C GLY A 166 -1.34 -1.60 6.04
N PRO A 167 -0.58 -2.70 6.20
CA PRO A 167 0.85 -2.71 5.89
C PRO A 167 1.20 -2.27 4.46
N PRO A 168 0.51 -2.75 3.40
CA PRO A 168 0.78 -2.30 2.04
C PRO A 168 0.66 -0.78 1.85
N TYR A 169 -0.37 -0.18 2.45
CA TYR A 169 -0.59 1.25 2.36
C TYR A 169 0.52 2.04 3.07
N VAL A 170 0.85 1.65 4.30
CA VAL A 170 1.88 2.32 5.11
C VAL A 170 3.25 2.21 4.45
N VAL A 171 3.61 1.03 3.92
CA VAL A 171 4.88 0.82 3.20
C VAL A 171 4.98 1.76 1.99
N GLU A 172 3.90 1.92 1.21
CA GLU A 172 3.89 2.86 0.09
C GLU A 172 4.00 4.33 0.54
N MET A 173 3.39 4.71 1.66
CA MET A 173 3.55 6.07 2.21
C MET A 173 4.99 6.34 2.65
N LEU A 174 5.62 5.38 3.34
CA LEU A 174 7.03 5.47 3.73
C LEU A 174 7.95 5.55 2.50
N ARG A 175 7.74 4.68 1.51
CA ARG A 175 8.53 4.66 0.28
C ARG A 175 8.49 6.01 -0.45
N ARG A 176 7.31 6.65 -0.54
CA ARG A 176 7.18 7.99 -1.16
C ARG A 176 7.87 9.07 -0.33
N SER A 177 7.81 9.00 0.99
CA SER A 177 8.50 9.95 1.87
C SER A 177 10.02 9.85 1.80
N LEU A 178 10.58 8.70 1.40
CA LEU A 178 12.02 8.52 1.21
C LEU A 178 12.53 8.94 -0.18
N ALA A 179 11.62 9.16 -1.12
CA ALA A 179 11.96 9.62 -2.48
C ALA A 179 12.05 11.16 -2.59
N HIS A 180 11.75 11.87 -1.50
CA HIS A 180 11.80 13.33 -1.36
C HIS A 180 12.84 13.71 -0.31
#